data_AF-A0A9W8KIP2-F1
#
_entry.id   AF-A0A9W8KIP2-F1
#
_cell.length_a   1.000
_cell.length_b   1.000
_cell.length_c   1.000
_cell.angle_alpha   90.00
_cell.angle_beta   90.00
_cell.angle_gamma   90.00
#
_symmetry.space_group_name_H-M   'P 1'
#
loop_
_entity.id
_entity.type
_entity.pdbx_description
1 polymer ?
#
loop_
_entity_poly.entity_id
_entity_poly.type
_entity_poly.pdbx_seq_one_letter_code
_entity_poly.pdbx_strand_id
1 'polypeptide(L)'
;MLVALDLVPFGSPTRQRKITTQNSQREDNNTSNNDSEWTVVEGGRGPRAASTKRRRATVSSIMVPSRRSKRLRGESAEPTTAAEERVVETGDVSEFLATGDAYFAKEALASAIRVTGHYAGWVERGVMERLGIQGNAADAWETEGGGKFSFKDPLGTGKPLKKQRGVTPGGQSVAKYVASKLLRKNPNAYFYRHTEPGVEQWTGDWTDEERDVFLRVARELGCGDKWGLFSTHLPHRVGYQCSNYYRQYVIPAGWIVDDNYRLDSTGHAVYVGKHKRTG
;
A
#
# COMPACT_ATOMS: atom_id res chain seq x y z
N MET A 1 -13.02 49.36 -54.35
CA MET A 1 -13.84 48.38 -53.60
C MET A 1 -13.04 48.05 -52.34
N LEU A 2 -13.21 48.71 -51.19
CA LEU A 2 -14.37 49.36 -50.54
C LEU A 2 -15.38 48.38 -49.92
N VAL A 3 -15.07 47.91 -48.69
CA VAL A 3 -15.93 47.71 -47.49
C VAL A 3 -14.93 47.75 -46.30
N ALA A 4 -14.88 48.71 -45.37
CA ALA A 4 -15.85 49.16 -44.34
C ALA A 4 -16.15 48.04 -43.30
N LEU A 5 -15.72 48.15 -42.02
CA LEU A 5 -16.35 48.85 -40.87
C LEU A 5 -17.72 48.23 -40.48
N ASP A 6 -18.17 48.09 -39.23
CA ASP A 6 -17.65 48.40 -37.88
C ASP A 6 -17.77 47.13 -36.95
N LEU A 7 -17.24 46.97 -35.72
CA LEU A 7 -16.83 47.82 -34.57
C LEU A 7 -17.94 48.13 -33.52
N VAL A 8 -17.59 47.96 -32.22
CA VAL A 8 -18.30 48.32 -30.95
C VAL A 8 -19.74 47.80 -30.69
N PRO A 9 -20.31 47.83 -29.45
CA PRO A 9 -19.72 48.17 -28.13
C PRO A 9 -20.02 47.21 -26.92
N PHE A 10 -19.27 47.48 -25.84
CA PHE A 10 -19.58 47.37 -24.40
C PHE A 10 -20.99 46.96 -23.90
N GLY A 11 -21.02 46.16 -22.82
CA GLY A 11 -22.22 45.96 -21.99
C GLY A 11 -22.00 45.19 -20.67
N SER A 12 -21.75 45.91 -19.57
CA SER A 12 -21.71 45.44 -18.17
C SER A 12 -22.43 46.47 -17.29
N PRO A 13 -22.86 46.20 -16.04
CA PRO A 13 -23.20 44.93 -15.37
C PRO A 13 -24.63 45.00 -14.73
N THR A 14 -24.88 44.30 -13.61
CA THR A 14 -26.06 44.39 -12.70
C THR A 14 -27.26 43.49 -13.12
N ARG A 15 -27.75 42.54 -12.29
CA ARG A 15 -28.49 42.79 -11.04
C ARG A 15 -28.68 41.52 -10.19
N GLN A 16 -28.60 41.65 -8.88
CA GLN A 16 -28.92 40.59 -7.91
C GLN A 16 -30.40 40.11 -8.03
N ARG A 17 -30.64 38.82 -7.77
CA ARG A 17 -31.90 38.35 -7.17
C ARG A 17 -31.62 37.37 -6.04
N LYS A 18 -31.96 37.78 -4.82
CA LYS A 18 -32.09 36.88 -3.67
C LYS A 18 -33.29 35.96 -3.92
N ILE A 19 -33.15 34.67 -3.68
CA ILE A 19 -34.30 33.77 -3.52
C ILE A 19 -34.41 33.48 -2.02
N THR A 20 -35.39 34.15 -1.41
CA THR A 20 -35.88 33.86 -0.07
C THR A 20 -37.21 33.15 -0.24
N THR A 21 -37.38 31.99 0.39
CA THR A 21 -38.70 31.40 0.59
C THR A 21 -38.73 30.79 1.99
N GLN A 22 -39.65 31.31 2.81
CA GLN A 22 -39.94 30.80 4.15
C GLN A 22 -41.30 30.10 4.14
N ASN A 23 -41.50 29.24 5.15
CA ASN A 23 -42.78 28.81 5.72
C ASN A 23 -43.77 28.01 4.84
N SER A 24 -44.11 26.82 5.32
CA SER A 24 -45.23 26.72 6.27
C SER A 24 -45.03 25.57 7.26
N GLN A 25 -45.51 25.75 8.49
CA GLN A 25 -45.76 24.67 9.46
C GLN A 25 -47.17 24.08 9.26
N ARG A 26 -47.47 23.05 10.08
CA ARG A 26 -48.74 22.34 10.37
C ARG A 26 -48.88 20.95 9.75
N GLU A 27 -49.47 19.96 10.42
CA GLU A 27 -49.67 19.67 11.87
C GLU A 27 -50.07 18.19 11.97
N ASP A 28 -49.65 17.52 13.05
CA ASP A 28 -50.29 16.39 13.75
C ASP A 28 -50.62 15.00 13.12
N ASN A 29 -50.40 14.00 13.98
CA ASN A 29 -51.03 12.67 14.09
C ASN A 29 -50.70 11.54 13.08
N ASN A 30 -50.70 10.25 13.47
CA ASN A 30 -50.51 9.56 14.77
C ASN A 30 -50.41 8.03 14.46
N THR A 31 -49.88 7.22 15.38
CA THR A 31 -49.94 5.73 15.41
C THR A 31 -49.14 5.01 14.31
N SER A 32 -48.32 3.99 14.57
CA SER A 32 -48.53 2.90 15.55
C SER A 32 -47.24 2.22 16.05
N ASN A 33 -47.28 1.84 17.32
CA ASN A 33 -46.43 0.92 18.08
C ASN A 33 -45.61 -0.12 17.27
N ASN A 34 -44.38 -0.35 17.74
CA ASN A 34 -44.02 -1.69 18.20
C ASN A 34 -42.92 -1.64 19.27
N ASP A 35 -43.32 -1.63 20.54
CA ASP A 35 -42.40 -1.85 21.66
C ASP A 35 -42.08 -3.35 21.75
N SER A 36 -40.81 -3.72 21.58
CA SER A 36 -40.30 -5.03 21.96
C SER A 36 -39.53 -4.93 23.28
N GLU A 37 -40.33 -4.85 24.34
CA GLU A 37 -40.02 -5.17 25.72
C GLU A 37 -38.83 -6.14 25.90
N TRP A 38 -37.72 -5.65 26.46
CA TRP A 38 -36.69 -6.50 27.07
C TRP A 38 -36.58 -6.16 28.55
N THR A 39 -37.15 -7.03 29.37
CA THR A 39 -37.24 -6.88 30.82
C THR A 39 -35.88 -6.87 31.50
N VAL A 40 -35.61 -5.84 32.29
CA VAL A 40 -34.51 -5.83 33.27
C VAL A 40 -34.90 -6.71 34.45
N VAL A 41 -34.12 -7.75 34.71
CA VAL A 41 -34.26 -8.58 35.93
C VAL A 41 -33.03 -8.34 36.81
N GLU A 42 -33.23 -7.70 37.96
CA GLU A 42 -32.22 -7.59 39.01
C GLU A 42 -32.14 -8.87 39.86
N GLY A 43 -30.98 -9.09 40.50
CA GLY A 43 -30.90 -9.81 41.78
C GLY A 43 -30.58 -11.31 41.71
N GLY A 44 -29.32 -11.67 41.96
CA GLY A 44 -28.93 -13.08 42.13
C GLY A 44 -27.48 -13.29 42.56
N ARG A 45 -27.15 -13.04 43.84
CA ARG A 45 -25.84 -13.44 44.41
C ARG A 45 -25.89 -14.92 44.81
N GLY A 46 -25.24 -15.78 44.03
CA GLY A 46 -25.03 -17.21 44.32
C GLY A 46 -23.54 -17.56 44.54
N PRO A 47 -23.22 -18.69 45.19
CA PRO A 47 -21.91 -18.89 45.84
C PRO A 47 -20.77 -19.29 44.90
N ARG A 48 -19.54 -19.03 45.38
CA ARG A 48 -18.27 -19.42 44.75
C ARG A 48 -18.19 -20.94 44.51
N ALA A 49 -18.20 -21.36 43.25
CA ALA A 49 -17.82 -22.72 42.86
C ALA A 49 -16.28 -22.88 42.81
N ALA A 50 -15.80 -24.07 43.21
CA ALA A 50 -14.37 -24.32 43.40
C ALA A 50 -13.57 -24.45 42.09
N SER A 51 -12.30 -24.05 42.13
CA SER A 51 -11.34 -24.17 41.03
C SER A 51 -10.89 -25.62 40.81
N THR A 52 -11.63 -26.39 40.01
CA THR A 52 -11.18 -27.73 39.59
C THR A 52 -10.08 -27.63 38.53
N LYS A 53 -8.85 -27.99 38.89
CA LYS A 53 -7.71 -28.09 37.97
C LYS A 53 -8.00 -29.08 36.84
N ARG A 54 -8.38 -28.59 35.65
CA ARG A 54 -8.33 -29.37 34.40
C ARG A 54 -6.87 -29.69 34.09
N ARG A 55 -6.46 -30.94 34.30
CA ARG A 55 -5.19 -31.49 33.82
C ARG A 55 -5.20 -31.42 32.29
N ARG A 56 -4.45 -30.48 31.71
CA ARG A 56 -4.27 -30.37 30.26
C ARG A 56 -3.41 -31.55 29.82
N ALA A 57 -3.97 -32.45 29.01
CA ALA A 57 -3.19 -33.54 28.42
C ALA A 57 -2.07 -32.94 27.55
N THR A 58 -0.83 -33.41 27.77
CA THR A 58 0.33 -32.96 27.00
C THR A 58 0.21 -33.51 25.58
N VAL A 59 -0.16 -32.65 24.63
CA VAL A 59 -0.20 -33.01 23.21
C VAL A 59 1.22 -33.31 22.74
N SER A 60 1.35 -34.44 22.03
CA SER A 60 2.59 -34.91 21.43
C SER A 60 3.30 -33.82 20.62
N SER A 61 4.62 -33.74 20.82
CA SER A 61 5.65 -33.17 19.94
C SER A 61 5.16 -32.62 18.59
N ILE A 62 5.18 -31.29 18.44
CA ILE A 62 5.13 -30.66 17.12
C ILE A 62 6.44 -31.00 16.41
N MET A 63 6.38 -31.86 15.39
CA MET A 63 7.52 -32.11 14.51
C MET A 63 7.91 -30.81 13.82
N VAL A 64 9.07 -30.26 14.18
CA VAL A 64 9.72 -29.20 13.41
C VAL A 64 9.97 -29.74 12.00
N PRO A 65 9.60 -29.02 10.93
CA PRO A 65 9.90 -29.45 9.57
C PRO A 65 11.41 -29.61 9.38
N SER A 66 11.88 -30.87 9.34
CA SER A 66 13.26 -31.17 8.98
C SER A 66 13.51 -30.64 7.57
N ARG A 67 14.46 -29.71 7.44
CA ARG A 67 14.86 -29.10 6.19
C ARG A 67 15.56 -30.16 5.32
N ARG A 68 14.76 -30.97 4.61
CA ARG A 68 15.26 -32.01 3.70
C ARG A 68 16.14 -31.36 2.63
N SER A 69 17.45 -31.46 2.81
CA SER A 69 18.43 -31.26 1.75
C SER A 69 18.06 -32.19 0.57
N LYS A 70 18.07 -31.65 -0.65
CA LYS A 70 17.86 -32.44 -1.87
C LYS A 70 19.10 -33.27 -2.28
N ARG A 71 20.28 -33.04 -1.67
CA ARG A 71 21.51 -33.77 -2.01
C ARG A 71 21.33 -35.26 -1.70
N LEU A 72 21.45 -36.11 -2.72
CA LEU A 72 21.52 -37.56 -2.49
C LEU A 72 22.84 -37.86 -1.77
N ARG A 73 22.78 -38.81 -0.83
CA ARG A 73 23.94 -39.19 -0.01
C ARG A 73 24.93 -39.99 -0.86
N GLY A 74 25.83 -39.29 -1.54
CA GLY A 74 26.84 -39.88 -2.43
C GLY A 74 27.21 -39.00 -3.63
N GLU A 75 26.44 -37.96 -3.94
CA GLU A 75 26.79 -37.01 -4.99
C GLU A 75 27.97 -36.13 -4.55
N SER A 76 29.05 -36.14 -5.33
CA SER A 76 30.12 -35.15 -5.25
C SER A 76 29.55 -33.75 -5.47
N ALA A 77 30.07 -32.74 -4.77
CA ALA A 77 29.71 -31.36 -5.05
C ALA A 77 30.06 -31.03 -6.51
N GLU A 78 29.14 -30.36 -7.21
CA GLU A 78 29.46 -29.65 -8.45
C GLU A 78 30.70 -28.77 -8.22
N PRO A 79 31.62 -28.66 -9.19
CA PRO A 79 32.83 -27.86 -9.02
C PRO A 79 32.44 -26.40 -8.78
N THR A 80 32.66 -25.93 -7.55
CA THR A 80 32.48 -24.51 -7.19
C THR A 80 33.29 -23.66 -8.14
N THR A 81 32.67 -22.60 -8.65
CA THR A 81 33.37 -21.65 -9.51
C THR A 81 34.45 -20.93 -8.70
N ALA A 82 35.54 -20.52 -9.35
CA ALA A 82 36.61 -19.74 -8.70
C ALA A 82 36.10 -18.39 -8.11
N ALA A 83 34.91 -17.94 -8.51
CA ALA A 83 34.21 -16.81 -7.89
C ALA A 83 33.58 -17.19 -6.53
N GLU A 84 32.93 -18.35 -6.41
CA GLU A 84 32.37 -18.85 -5.15
C GLU A 84 33.48 -19.21 -4.14
N GLU A 85 34.60 -19.75 -4.63
CA GLU A 85 35.73 -20.14 -3.77
C GLU A 85 36.36 -18.92 -3.06
N ARG A 86 36.47 -17.78 -3.74
CA ARG A 86 36.91 -16.50 -3.12
C ARG A 86 35.96 -15.96 -2.06
N VAL A 87 34.63 -16.12 -2.23
CA VAL A 87 33.63 -15.63 -1.27
C VAL A 87 33.73 -16.36 0.08
N VAL A 88 34.13 -17.63 0.06
CA VAL A 88 34.41 -18.42 1.28
C VAL A 88 35.65 -17.90 2.02
N GLU A 89 36.62 -17.35 1.29
CA GLU A 89 37.93 -16.95 1.83
C GLU A 89 37.93 -15.53 2.43
N THR A 90 37.24 -14.57 1.80
CA THR A 90 37.17 -13.17 2.29
C THR A 90 36.01 -12.90 3.24
N GLY A 91 34.90 -13.63 3.11
CA GLY A 91 33.68 -13.41 3.90
C GLY A 91 32.95 -12.09 3.63
N ASP A 92 33.44 -11.25 2.72
CA ASP A 92 32.85 -9.97 2.37
C ASP A 92 32.03 -10.08 1.07
N VAL A 93 30.72 -10.23 1.24
CA VAL A 93 29.76 -10.34 0.13
C VAL A 93 29.59 -9.01 -0.64
N SER A 94 30.15 -7.89 -0.15
CA SER A 94 30.03 -6.58 -0.83
C SER A 94 30.96 -6.42 -2.03
N GLU A 95 32.00 -7.24 -2.14
CA GLU A 95 33.06 -7.11 -3.17
C GLU A 95 32.58 -7.46 -4.60
N PHE A 96 31.39 -8.08 -4.73
CA PHE A 96 30.82 -8.52 -6.02
C PHE A 96 29.46 -7.88 -6.38
N LEU A 97 29.17 -6.67 -5.86
CA LEU A 97 27.93 -5.94 -6.16
C LEU A 97 27.99 -5.19 -7.51
N ALA A 98 27.60 -5.89 -8.59
CA ALA A 98 27.58 -5.33 -9.95
C ALA A 98 26.44 -4.32 -10.16
N THR A 99 26.66 -3.31 -11.00
CA THR A 99 25.57 -2.49 -11.56
C THR A 99 24.74 -3.31 -12.54
N GLY A 100 23.46 -2.96 -12.74
CA GLY A 100 22.64 -3.61 -13.77
C GLY A 100 23.28 -3.54 -15.16
N ASP A 101 23.95 -2.42 -15.48
CA ASP A 101 24.69 -2.23 -16.74
C ASP A 101 25.93 -3.12 -16.90
N ALA A 102 26.53 -3.59 -15.81
CA ALA A 102 27.66 -4.52 -15.84
C ALA A 102 27.22 -5.98 -15.75
N TYR A 103 26.06 -6.25 -15.15
CA TYR A 103 25.54 -7.60 -14.93
C TYR A 103 24.76 -8.14 -16.14
N PHE A 104 23.92 -7.32 -16.77
CA PHE A 104 23.05 -7.77 -17.87
C PHE A 104 23.69 -7.63 -19.25
N ALA A 105 23.34 -8.55 -20.15
CA ALA A 105 23.71 -8.48 -21.56
C ALA A 105 23.10 -7.25 -22.25
N LYS A 106 23.76 -6.75 -23.30
CA LYS A 106 23.38 -5.50 -23.98
C LYS A 106 21.98 -5.57 -24.61
N GLU A 107 21.56 -6.75 -25.07
CA GLU A 107 20.24 -7.00 -25.64
C GLU A 107 19.14 -6.83 -24.58
N ALA A 108 19.37 -7.33 -23.36
CA ALA A 108 18.43 -7.17 -22.25
C ALA A 108 18.31 -5.68 -21.86
N LEU A 109 19.46 -5.00 -21.70
CA LEU A 109 19.54 -3.57 -21.37
C LEU A 109 18.90 -2.65 -22.42
N ALA A 110 18.83 -3.06 -23.69
CA ALA A 110 18.16 -2.31 -24.75
C ALA A 110 16.61 -2.32 -24.60
N SER A 111 16.05 -3.36 -23.97
CA SER A 111 14.61 -3.49 -23.68
C SER A 111 14.21 -3.03 -22.27
N ALA A 112 15.19 -2.93 -21.36
CA ALA A 112 14.97 -2.63 -19.95
C ALA A 112 14.47 -1.20 -19.71
N ILE A 113 13.50 -1.06 -18.80
CA ILE A 113 13.04 0.25 -18.32
C ILE A 113 14.06 0.78 -17.30
N ARG A 114 14.52 2.01 -17.46
CA ARG A 114 15.40 2.67 -16.47
C ARG A 114 14.59 3.56 -15.54
N VAL A 115 14.76 3.37 -14.23
CA VAL A 115 14.04 4.15 -13.21
C VAL A 115 15.01 4.78 -12.20
N THR A 116 14.57 5.87 -11.59
CA THR A 116 15.35 6.62 -10.57
C THR A 116 15.10 6.14 -9.14
N GLY A 117 14.31 5.08 -8.96
CA GLY A 117 13.82 4.63 -7.66
C GLY A 117 12.73 5.53 -7.04
N HIS A 118 12.07 6.38 -7.84
CA HIS A 118 10.97 7.25 -7.41
C HIS A 118 9.70 7.02 -8.22
N TYR A 119 8.56 6.89 -7.54
CA TYR A 119 7.23 6.91 -8.15
C TYR A 119 6.70 8.34 -8.17
N ALA A 120 6.52 8.92 -9.36
CA ALA A 120 6.00 10.28 -9.56
C ALA A 120 4.46 10.36 -9.53
N GLY A 121 3.78 9.23 -9.72
CA GLY A 121 2.32 9.18 -9.81
C GLY A 121 1.57 9.38 -8.49
N TRP A 122 0.24 9.34 -8.60
CA TRP A 122 -0.69 9.35 -7.47
C TRP A 122 -1.49 8.03 -7.40
N VAL A 123 -2.67 8.05 -6.79
CA VAL A 123 -3.64 6.94 -6.84
C VAL A 123 -4.21 6.84 -8.26
N GLU A 124 -4.55 5.62 -8.71
CA GLU A 124 -5.27 5.36 -9.97
C GLU A 124 -6.60 6.16 -10.01
N ARG A 125 -6.95 6.72 -11.17
CA ARG A 125 -8.06 7.68 -11.31
C ARG A 125 -9.41 7.05 -10.96
N GLY A 126 -9.70 5.84 -11.44
CA GLY A 126 -10.92 5.11 -11.10
C GLY A 126 -11.01 4.79 -9.60
N VAL A 127 -9.91 4.39 -8.96
CA VAL A 127 -9.82 4.21 -7.49
C VAL A 127 -10.10 5.53 -6.75
N MET A 128 -9.58 6.66 -7.24
CA MET A 128 -9.86 7.98 -6.66
C MET A 128 -11.35 8.32 -6.72
N GLU A 129 -11.97 8.16 -7.89
CA GLU A 129 -13.39 8.45 -8.13
C GLU A 129 -14.30 7.57 -7.27
N ARG A 130 -14.03 6.25 -7.19
CA ARG A 130 -14.82 5.32 -6.37
C ARG A 130 -14.75 5.60 -4.87
N LEU A 131 -13.59 6.01 -4.36
CA LEU A 131 -13.34 6.15 -2.91
C LEU A 131 -13.44 7.60 -2.40
N GLY A 132 -13.55 8.57 -3.31
CA GLY A 132 -13.51 10.00 -3.00
C GLY A 132 -12.14 10.44 -2.48
N ILE A 133 -11.06 9.99 -3.12
CA ILE A 133 -9.68 10.41 -2.80
C ILE A 133 -9.35 11.63 -3.65
N GLN A 134 -8.73 12.65 -3.03
CA GLN A 134 -8.39 13.90 -3.70
C GLN A 134 -7.31 13.74 -4.77
N GLY A 135 -7.26 14.71 -5.70
CA GLY A 135 -6.39 14.71 -6.88
C GLY A 135 -4.89 14.65 -6.62
N ASN A 136 -4.44 15.02 -5.41
CA ASN A 136 -3.04 15.02 -5.01
C ASN A 136 -2.88 14.87 -3.49
N ALA A 137 -1.63 14.74 -3.05
CA ALA A 137 -1.27 14.52 -1.65
C ALA A 137 -1.58 15.70 -0.72
N ALA A 138 -1.51 16.94 -1.20
CA ALA A 138 -1.74 18.12 -0.37
C ALA A 138 -3.22 18.27 -0.05
N ASP A 139 -4.07 18.23 -1.08
CA ASP A 139 -5.53 18.33 -0.94
C ASP A 139 -6.09 17.18 -0.10
N ALA A 140 -5.55 15.97 -0.26
CA ALA A 140 -5.87 14.79 0.55
C ALA A 140 -5.53 15.00 2.03
N TRP A 141 -4.40 15.65 2.34
CA TRP A 141 -3.96 15.89 3.71
C TRP A 141 -4.76 16.99 4.39
N GLU A 142 -4.96 18.13 3.71
CA GLU A 142 -5.67 19.29 4.26
C GLU A 142 -7.16 19.02 4.44
N THR A 143 -7.83 18.41 3.44
CA THR A 143 -9.28 18.12 3.50
C THR A 143 -9.63 17.15 4.64
N GLU A 144 -8.77 16.16 4.91
CA GLU A 144 -8.95 15.19 6.01
C GLU A 144 -8.36 15.70 7.35
N GLY A 145 -8.43 17.02 7.57
CA GLY A 145 -8.18 17.69 8.85
C GLY A 145 -6.72 18.07 9.14
N GLY A 146 -5.82 17.97 8.15
CA GLY A 146 -4.45 18.52 8.22
C GLY A 146 -3.58 18.03 9.40
N GLY A 147 -2.66 18.87 9.85
CA GLY A 147 -1.80 18.61 11.02
C GLY A 147 -0.41 18.06 10.68
N LYS A 148 0.36 17.66 11.71
CA LYS A 148 1.74 17.16 11.56
C LYS A 148 1.78 15.64 11.66
N PHE A 149 2.07 14.95 10.55
CA PHE A 149 2.28 13.50 10.55
C PHE A 149 3.40 13.11 11.52
N SER A 150 3.18 12.06 12.31
CA SER A 150 4.24 11.41 13.09
C SER A 150 3.98 9.91 13.20
N PHE A 151 5.04 9.11 13.39
CA PHE A 151 4.87 7.67 13.56
C PHE A 151 4.04 7.27 14.80
N LYS A 152 3.97 8.15 15.82
CA LYS A 152 3.17 7.96 17.05
C LYS A 152 1.71 8.41 16.91
N ASP A 153 1.42 9.22 15.89
CA ASP A 153 0.11 9.75 15.55
C ASP A 153 0.02 9.89 14.02
N PRO A 154 -0.26 8.79 13.31
CA PRO A 154 -0.29 8.79 11.85
C PRO A 154 -1.47 9.60 11.28
N LEU A 155 -2.44 9.99 12.11
CA LEU A 155 -3.60 10.80 11.73
C LEU A 155 -3.33 12.31 11.89
N GLY A 156 -2.23 12.70 12.54
CA GLY A 156 -1.85 14.11 12.74
C GLY A 156 -2.68 14.86 13.78
N THR A 157 -3.44 14.15 14.63
CA THR A 157 -4.45 14.70 15.56
C THR A 157 -3.89 15.40 16.81
N GLY A 158 -2.57 15.33 17.03
CA GLY A 158 -1.89 15.80 18.24
C GLY A 158 -2.08 14.92 19.47
N LYS A 159 -2.76 13.77 19.35
CA LYS A 159 -3.11 12.88 20.47
C LYS A 159 -2.78 11.43 20.12
N PRO A 160 -1.93 10.72 20.91
CA PRO A 160 -1.59 9.34 20.61
C PRO A 160 -2.82 8.45 20.79
N LEU A 161 -3.16 7.63 19.79
CA LEU A 161 -4.38 6.80 19.77
C LEU A 161 -4.58 5.95 21.03
N LYS A 162 -3.50 5.46 21.67
CA LYS A 162 -3.57 4.70 22.93
C LYS A 162 -4.24 5.44 24.09
N LYS A 163 -4.29 6.78 24.05
CA LYS A 163 -5.00 7.61 25.06
C LYS A 163 -6.47 7.85 24.72
N GLN A 164 -6.91 7.53 23.49
CA GLN A 164 -8.30 7.69 23.10
C GLN A 164 -9.07 6.38 23.38
N ARG A 165 -9.61 6.24 24.60
CA ARG A 165 -10.47 5.11 24.97
C ARG A 165 -11.78 5.13 24.14
N GLY A 166 -12.23 3.98 23.67
CA GLY A 166 -13.53 3.81 23.00
C GLY A 166 -13.61 4.26 21.52
N VAL A 167 -12.48 4.47 20.84
CA VAL A 167 -12.47 5.08 19.48
C VAL A 167 -12.98 4.19 18.36
N THR A 168 -12.85 2.87 18.44
CA THR A 168 -13.21 1.95 17.35
C THR A 168 -14.71 1.65 17.33
N PRO A 169 -15.47 2.09 16.31
CA PRO A 169 -16.88 1.74 16.19
C PRO A 169 -17.03 0.24 15.89
N GLY A 170 -18.09 -0.37 16.43
CA GLY A 170 -18.50 -1.74 16.05
C GLY A 170 -17.47 -2.85 16.29
N GLY A 171 -16.60 -2.71 17.30
CA GLY A 171 -15.64 -3.76 17.66
C GLY A 171 -14.48 -3.96 16.67
N GLN A 172 -14.27 -3.04 15.71
CA GLN A 172 -13.11 -3.09 14.83
C GLN A 172 -11.79 -3.02 15.61
N SER A 173 -10.73 -3.63 15.07
CA SER A 173 -9.38 -3.45 15.63
C SER A 173 -8.90 -2.01 15.40
N VAL A 174 -8.12 -1.48 16.33
CA VAL A 174 -7.56 -0.11 16.23
C VAL A 174 -6.75 0.06 14.94
N ALA A 175 -6.05 -0.99 14.49
CA ALA A 175 -5.33 -1.00 13.22
C ALA A 175 -6.25 -0.84 12.00
N LYS A 176 -7.40 -1.54 11.95
CA LYS A 176 -8.36 -1.44 10.84
C LYS A 176 -9.03 -0.06 10.78
N TYR A 177 -9.35 0.52 11.93
CA TYR A 177 -9.89 1.89 12.03
C TYR A 177 -8.86 2.95 11.60
N VAL A 178 -7.62 2.86 12.08
CA VAL A 178 -6.52 3.76 11.63
C VAL A 178 -6.31 3.65 10.14
N ALA A 179 -6.24 2.43 9.59
CA ALA A 179 -6.11 2.21 8.16
C ALA A 179 -7.28 2.87 7.38
N SER A 180 -8.53 2.62 7.80
CA SER A 180 -9.72 3.24 7.18
C SER A 180 -9.66 4.78 7.17
N LYS A 181 -9.14 5.42 8.23
CA LYS A 181 -8.93 6.87 8.26
C LYS A 181 -7.74 7.35 7.40
N LEU A 182 -6.72 6.50 7.21
CA LEU A 182 -5.61 6.79 6.32
C LEU A 182 -5.96 6.66 4.83
N LEU A 183 -7.02 5.92 4.46
CA LEU A 183 -7.41 5.72 3.04
C LEU A 183 -7.48 7.04 2.25
N ARG A 184 -8.15 8.06 2.78
CA ARG A 184 -8.27 9.37 2.11
C ARG A 184 -7.10 10.30 2.43
N LYS A 185 -6.61 10.29 3.68
CA LYS A 185 -5.58 11.23 4.17
C LYS A 185 -4.15 10.90 3.72
N ASN A 186 -3.83 9.61 3.65
CA ASN A 186 -2.52 9.08 3.24
C ASN A 186 -2.73 7.73 2.54
N PRO A 187 -3.26 7.73 1.30
CA PRO A 187 -3.59 6.50 0.57
C PRO A 187 -2.39 5.55 0.45
N ASN A 188 -1.17 6.07 0.31
CA ASN A 188 0.05 5.25 0.29
C ASN A 188 0.17 4.35 1.53
N ALA A 189 -0.11 4.88 2.73
CA ALA A 189 -0.03 4.10 3.97
C ALA A 189 -1.13 3.03 4.07
N TYR A 190 -2.31 3.30 3.49
CA TYR A 190 -3.41 2.34 3.43
C TYR A 190 -3.11 1.19 2.45
N PHE A 191 -2.89 1.54 1.19
CA PHE A 191 -2.72 0.59 0.09
C PHE A 191 -1.41 -0.21 0.15
N TYR A 192 -0.45 0.19 1.00
CA TYR A 192 0.71 -0.64 1.28
C TYR A 192 0.36 -2.00 1.91
N ARG A 193 -0.78 -2.10 2.61
CA ARG A 193 -1.21 -3.31 3.33
C ARG A 193 -2.62 -3.80 3.03
N HIS A 194 -3.44 -3.01 2.34
CA HIS A 194 -4.85 -3.33 2.08
C HIS A 194 -5.18 -3.04 0.62
N THR A 195 -6.06 -3.84 0.05
CA THR A 195 -6.75 -3.57 -1.21
C THR A 195 -7.84 -2.51 -1.02
N GLU A 196 -8.48 -2.09 -2.11
CA GLU A 196 -9.72 -1.30 -2.07
C GLU A 196 -10.80 -1.98 -1.19
N PRO A 197 -11.56 -1.24 -0.37
CA PRO A 197 -12.62 -1.83 0.46
C PRO A 197 -13.61 -2.69 -0.35
N GLY A 198 -13.71 -3.97 0.00
CA GLY A 198 -14.57 -4.95 -0.70
C GLY A 198 -13.85 -5.77 -1.77
N VAL A 199 -12.63 -5.40 -2.17
CA VAL A 199 -11.79 -6.16 -3.10
C VAL A 199 -10.94 -7.17 -2.32
N GLU A 200 -11.01 -8.45 -2.68
CA GLU A 200 -10.17 -9.50 -2.08
C GLU A 200 -8.69 -9.32 -2.48
N GLN A 201 -7.78 -9.61 -1.55
CA GLN A 201 -6.34 -9.59 -1.79
C GLN A 201 -5.86 -10.96 -2.29
N TRP A 202 -5.17 -10.99 -3.43
CA TRP A 202 -4.57 -12.22 -3.96
C TRP A 202 -3.20 -12.50 -3.36
N THR A 203 -3.00 -13.74 -2.89
CA THR A 203 -1.76 -14.21 -2.26
C THR A 203 -0.95 -15.18 -3.11
N GLY A 204 -1.47 -15.60 -4.27
CA GLY A 204 -0.80 -16.51 -5.20
C GLY A 204 0.30 -15.84 -6.04
N ASP A 205 0.89 -16.63 -6.94
CA ASP A 205 1.95 -16.22 -7.86
C ASP A 205 1.50 -15.08 -8.80
N TRP A 206 2.46 -14.40 -9.43
CA TRP A 206 2.21 -13.29 -10.35
C TRP A 206 1.95 -13.80 -11.76
N THR A 207 0.88 -13.31 -12.41
CA THR A 207 0.59 -13.65 -13.81
C THR A 207 1.33 -12.75 -14.80
N ASP A 208 1.36 -13.17 -16.06
CA ASP A 208 1.98 -12.40 -17.15
C ASP A 208 1.25 -11.05 -17.37
N GLU A 209 -0.08 -11.02 -17.23
CA GLU A 209 -0.88 -9.81 -17.35
C GLU A 209 -0.59 -8.82 -16.21
N GLU A 210 -0.41 -9.31 -14.98
CA GLU A 210 -0.03 -8.47 -13.84
C GLU A 210 1.38 -7.90 -14.00
N ARG A 211 2.32 -8.68 -14.52
CA ARG A 211 3.67 -8.20 -14.90
C ARG A 211 3.57 -7.09 -15.94
N ASP A 212 2.79 -7.29 -17.00
CA ASP A 212 2.72 -6.34 -18.11
C ASP A 212 2.10 -5.00 -17.66
N VAL A 213 1.09 -5.04 -16.78
CA VAL A 213 0.57 -3.85 -16.08
C VAL A 213 1.63 -3.22 -15.18
N PHE A 214 2.37 -4.00 -14.38
CA PHE A 214 3.45 -3.50 -13.52
C PHE A 214 4.50 -2.73 -14.35
N LEU A 215 4.99 -3.33 -15.44
CA LEU A 215 6.01 -2.74 -16.32
C LEU A 215 5.48 -1.51 -17.06
N ARG A 216 4.21 -1.50 -17.49
CA ARG A 216 3.57 -0.31 -18.06
C ARG A 216 3.56 0.87 -17.07
N VAL A 217 3.07 0.64 -15.85
CA VAL A 217 2.98 1.66 -14.80
C VAL A 217 4.37 2.17 -14.40
N ALA A 218 5.35 1.27 -14.29
CA ALA A 218 6.74 1.64 -14.01
C ALA A 218 7.38 2.50 -15.13
N ARG A 219 7.03 2.25 -16.40
CA ARG A 219 7.49 3.05 -17.55
C ARG A 219 6.85 4.45 -17.56
N GLU A 220 5.57 4.56 -17.21
CA GLU A 220 4.81 5.82 -17.27
C GLU A 220 5.02 6.73 -16.06
N LEU A 221 5.10 6.15 -14.86
CA LEU A 221 5.08 6.87 -13.58
C LEU A 221 6.32 6.66 -12.71
N GLY A 222 7.27 5.83 -13.16
CA GLY A 222 8.41 5.37 -12.37
C GLY A 222 8.03 4.29 -11.35
N CYS A 223 9.02 3.80 -10.61
CA CYS A 223 8.83 2.91 -9.46
C CYS A 223 10.04 2.96 -8.51
N GLY A 224 9.97 2.27 -7.38
CA GLY A 224 11.06 2.19 -6.38
C GLY A 224 10.65 2.66 -4.98
N ASP A 225 9.71 3.62 -4.90
CA ASP A 225 9.10 4.06 -3.64
C ASP A 225 7.57 4.21 -3.75
N LYS A 226 6.93 4.68 -2.67
CA LYS A 226 5.47 4.91 -2.55
C LYS A 226 4.62 3.71 -3.04
N TRP A 227 5.06 2.50 -2.73
CA TRP A 227 4.48 1.26 -3.24
C TRP A 227 2.97 1.09 -3.01
N GLY A 228 2.39 1.73 -2.00
CA GLY A 228 0.94 1.72 -1.81
C GLY A 228 0.20 2.50 -2.89
N LEU A 229 0.74 3.63 -3.36
CA LEU A 229 0.16 4.35 -4.52
C LEU A 229 0.33 3.52 -5.79
N PHE A 230 1.53 2.98 -6.01
CA PHE A 230 1.82 2.14 -7.17
C PHE A 230 0.86 0.95 -7.29
N SER A 231 0.55 0.26 -6.18
CA SER A 231 -0.38 -0.87 -6.19
C SER A 231 -1.82 -0.52 -6.57
N THR A 232 -2.23 0.75 -6.59
CA THR A 232 -3.59 1.12 -6.98
C THR A 232 -3.89 0.87 -8.46
N HIS A 233 -2.85 0.72 -9.30
CA HIS A 233 -2.96 0.32 -10.70
C HIS A 233 -3.01 -1.21 -10.91
N LEU A 234 -2.76 -1.99 -9.85
CA LEU A 234 -2.69 -3.45 -9.87
C LEU A 234 -3.81 -4.02 -8.98
N PRO A 235 -4.98 -4.38 -9.55
CA PRO A 235 -6.10 -4.88 -8.75
C PRO A 235 -5.69 -6.13 -7.97
N HIS A 236 -6.32 -6.35 -6.80
CA HIS A 236 -6.04 -7.45 -5.87
C HIS A 236 -4.63 -7.50 -5.25
N ARG A 237 -3.67 -6.69 -5.70
CA ARG A 237 -2.32 -6.58 -5.12
C ARG A 237 -2.22 -5.37 -4.19
N VAL A 238 -1.28 -5.46 -3.23
CA VAL A 238 -0.97 -4.37 -2.29
C VAL A 238 0.49 -3.96 -2.37
N GLY A 239 0.83 -2.78 -1.85
CA GLY A 239 2.16 -2.20 -2.01
C GLY A 239 3.30 -3.06 -1.47
N TYR A 240 3.13 -3.79 -0.37
CA TYR A 240 4.20 -4.70 0.09
C TYR A 240 4.48 -5.81 -0.93
N GLN A 241 3.46 -6.33 -1.63
CA GLN A 241 3.62 -7.36 -2.66
C GLN A 241 4.34 -6.79 -3.87
N CYS A 242 3.94 -5.59 -4.33
CA CYS A 242 4.62 -4.89 -5.43
C CYS A 242 6.10 -4.65 -5.11
N SER A 243 6.42 -4.19 -3.89
CA SER A 243 7.82 -3.98 -3.45
C SER A 243 8.64 -5.28 -3.34
N ASN A 244 7.97 -6.42 -3.11
CA ASN A 244 8.62 -7.73 -3.00
C ASN A 244 8.83 -8.33 -4.39
N TYR A 245 7.82 -8.24 -5.26
CA TYR A 245 7.93 -8.62 -6.66
C TYR A 245 9.05 -7.86 -7.38
N TYR A 246 9.12 -6.55 -7.14
CA TYR A 246 10.16 -5.67 -7.69
C TYR A 246 11.59 -6.17 -7.43
N ARG A 247 11.91 -6.44 -6.16
CA ARG A 247 13.26 -6.85 -5.75
C ARG A 247 13.57 -8.34 -6.00
N GLN A 248 12.55 -9.20 -6.02
CA GLN A 248 12.76 -10.66 -6.16
C GLN A 248 12.69 -11.14 -7.61
N TYR A 249 11.98 -10.43 -8.50
CA TYR A 249 11.76 -10.87 -9.87
C TYR A 249 12.08 -9.77 -10.89
N VAL A 250 11.54 -8.56 -10.71
CA VAL A 250 11.63 -7.51 -11.75
C VAL A 250 13.04 -6.98 -11.98
N ILE A 251 13.79 -6.70 -10.90
CA ILE A 251 15.20 -6.30 -11.00
C ILE A 251 16.08 -7.50 -11.42
N PRO A 252 16.02 -8.69 -10.78
CA PRO A 252 16.82 -9.86 -11.19
C PRO A 252 16.59 -10.32 -12.64
N ALA A 253 15.38 -10.17 -13.19
CA ALA A 253 15.08 -10.51 -14.58
C ALA A 253 15.56 -9.44 -15.61
N GLY A 254 16.10 -8.31 -15.14
CA GLY A 254 16.58 -7.22 -16.01
C GLY A 254 15.49 -6.43 -16.71
N TRP A 255 14.21 -6.61 -16.36
CA TRP A 255 13.11 -5.82 -16.95
C TRP A 255 13.15 -4.35 -16.52
N ILE A 256 13.65 -4.09 -15.31
CA ILE A 256 13.89 -2.74 -14.79
C ILE A 256 15.32 -2.63 -14.24
N VAL A 257 16.02 -1.58 -14.65
CA VAL A 257 17.32 -1.17 -14.09
C VAL A 257 17.11 0.04 -13.19
N ASP A 258 17.51 -0.09 -11.92
CA ASP A 258 17.40 0.93 -10.87
C ASP A 258 18.79 1.16 -10.25
N ASP A 259 19.30 2.38 -10.36
CA ASP A 259 20.64 2.76 -9.86
C ASP A 259 20.78 2.62 -8.33
N ASN A 260 19.67 2.49 -7.59
CA ASN A 260 19.67 2.30 -6.14
C ASN A 260 19.89 0.83 -5.72
N TYR A 261 19.93 -0.09 -6.68
CA TYR A 261 20.20 -1.51 -6.48
C TYR A 261 21.50 -1.95 -7.17
N ARG A 262 22.09 -3.01 -6.64
CA ARG A 262 23.17 -3.79 -7.25
C ARG A 262 22.77 -5.26 -7.27
N LEU A 263 23.39 -6.04 -8.14
CA LEU A 263 23.18 -7.47 -8.23
C LEU A 263 24.39 -8.18 -7.62
N ASP A 264 24.15 -9.14 -6.73
CA ASP A 264 25.19 -10.05 -6.28
C ASP A 264 25.57 -11.06 -7.37
N SER A 265 26.60 -11.87 -7.13
CA SER A 265 27.04 -12.92 -8.08
C SER A 265 25.95 -13.96 -8.41
N THR A 266 24.93 -14.11 -7.56
CA THR A 266 23.78 -15.00 -7.76
C THR A 266 22.57 -14.31 -8.43
N GLY A 267 22.66 -13.00 -8.70
CA GLY A 267 21.59 -12.22 -9.33
C GLY A 267 20.52 -11.67 -8.37
N HIS A 268 20.73 -11.71 -7.05
CA HIS A 268 19.79 -11.06 -6.12
C HIS A 268 20.01 -9.55 -6.07
N ALA A 269 18.90 -8.79 -6.06
CA ALA A 269 18.93 -7.34 -5.96
C ALA A 269 19.19 -6.87 -4.51
N VAL A 270 20.40 -6.35 -4.27
CA VAL A 270 20.83 -5.72 -3.01
C VAL A 270 20.63 -4.21 -3.10
N TYR A 271 19.90 -3.63 -2.15
CA TYR A 271 19.70 -2.17 -2.09
C TYR A 271 20.93 -1.49 -1.49
N VAL A 272 21.57 -0.61 -2.26
CA VAL A 272 22.82 0.08 -1.86
C VAL A 272 22.61 1.52 -1.39
N GLY A 273 21.37 2.01 -1.39
CA GLY A 273 21.03 3.37 -0.97
C GLY A 273 20.62 4.27 -2.13
N LYS A 274 20.25 5.51 -1.79
CA LYS A 274 19.76 6.48 -2.78
C LYS A 274 20.91 7.09 -3.58
N HIS A 275 21.15 6.58 -4.78
CA HIS A 275 22.01 7.26 -5.75
C HIS A 275 21.26 8.48 -6.29
N LYS A 276 21.74 9.67 -5.92
CA LYS A 276 21.41 10.87 -6.68
C LYS A 276 22.08 10.73 -8.05
N ARG A 277 21.31 10.60 -9.13
CA ARG A 277 21.84 10.90 -10.47
C ARG A 277 22.23 12.37 -10.45
N THR A 278 23.53 12.66 -10.41
CA THR A 278 24.06 13.94 -10.86
C THR A 278 23.70 14.07 -12.33
N GLY A 279 22.75 14.97 -12.61
CA GLY A 279 22.40 15.38 -13.97
C GLY A 279 23.47 16.25 -14.60
#